data_AF-A0A6B3H2G8-F1
#
_entry.id   AF-A0A6B3H2G8-F1
#
_cell.length_a   1.000
_cell.length_b   1.000
_cell.length_c   1.000
_cell.angle_alpha   90.00
_cell.angle_beta   90.00
_cell.angle_gamma   90.00
#
_symmetry.space_group_name_H-M   'P 1'
#
loop_
_entity.id
_entity.type
_entity.pdbx_description
1 polymer ?
#
loop_
_entity_poly.entity_id
_entity_poly.type
_entity_poly.pdbx_seq_one_letter_code
_entity_poly.pdbx_strand_id
1 'polypeptide(L)' 'NITKEKKLTNMRAASADTTENVVPARKLSLEQSLEFCREDECIEVTPETVRIRKVVLDQRERSRAASRAKNS' A
#
# COMPACT_ATOMS: atom_id res chain seq x y z
N ASN A 1 -5.81 7.84 -0.40
CA ASN A 1 -6.54 7.35 0.78
C ASN A 1 -7.57 6.37 0.25
N ILE A 2 -7.57 5.13 0.74
CA ILE A 2 -8.43 4.06 0.23
C ILE A 2 -9.91 4.18 0.66
N THR A 3 -10.19 4.94 1.73
CA THR A 3 -11.55 5.17 2.24
C THR A 3 -12.24 6.37 1.59
N LYS A 4 -11.53 7.13 0.76
CA LYS A 4 -12.07 8.30 0.08
C LYS A 4 -12.28 7.98 -1.38
N GLU A 5 -13.50 8.20 -1.85
CA GLU A 5 -13.83 8.15 -3.26
C GLU A 5 -12.93 9.12 -4.03
N LYS A 6 -12.22 8.61 -5.03
CA LYS A 6 -11.43 9.45 -5.92
C LYS A 6 -12.39 10.05 -6.94
N LYS A 7 -12.72 11.33 -6.79
CA LYS A 7 -13.57 12.04 -7.76
C LYS A 7 -12.87 12.04 -9.13
N LEU A 8 -13.37 11.23 -10.07
CA LEU A 8 -12.90 11.14 -11.45
C LEU A 8 -13.40 12.36 -12.24
N THR A 9 -12.80 13.54 -12.03
CA THR A 9 -13.21 14.77 -12.71
C THR A 9 -12.83 14.84 -14.19
N ASN A 10 -12.05 13.86 -14.69
CA ASN A 10 -11.58 13.81 -16.08
C ASN A 10 -12.38 12.85 -16.98
N MET A 11 -13.60 12.46 -16.60
CA MET A 11 -14.46 11.64 -17.45
C MET A 11 -15.27 12.54 -18.39
N ARG A 12 -14.75 12.76 -19.60
CA ARG A 12 -15.50 13.38 -20.70
C ARG A 12 -16.52 12.37 -21.25
N ALA A 13 -17.76 12.83 -21.36
CA ALA A 13 -18.90 12.23 -22.08
C ALA A 13 -19.68 11.10 -21.36
N ALA A 14 -20.93 11.48 -21.06
CA ALA A 14 -22.18 10.72 -21.07
C ALA A 14 -22.11 9.18 -21.04
N SER A 15 -22.78 8.60 -20.03
CA SER A 15 -23.20 7.19 -19.92
C SER A 15 -22.20 6.19 -19.31
N ALA A 16 -21.57 6.54 -18.18
CA ALA A 16 -20.64 5.64 -17.48
C ALA A 16 -21.06 5.40 -16.02
N ASP A 17 -22.21 4.75 -15.80
CA ASP A 17 -22.39 3.94 -14.59
C ASP A 17 -21.58 2.65 -14.79
N THR A 18 -20.26 2.79 -14.69
CA THR A 18 -19.34 1.65 -14.78
C THR A 18 -19.16 1.11 -13.37
N THR A 19 -19.80 -0.02 -13.07
CA THR A 19 -19.46 -0.81 -11.89
C THR A 19 -17.99 -1.21 -11.99
N GLU A 20 -17.13 -0.63 -11.16
CA GLU A 20 -15.71 -1.00 -11.15
C GLU A 20 -15.54 -2.42 -10.61
N ASN A 21 -15.07 -3.33 -11.45
CA ASN A 21 -14.76 -4.70 -11.05
C ASN A 21 -13.45 -4.73 -10.26
N VAL A 22 -13.53 -5.02 -8.96
CA VAL A 22 -12.35 -5.17 -8.11
C VAL A 22 -11.73 -6.55 -8.32
N VAL A 23 -10.49 -6.58 -8.80
CA VAL A 23 -9.71 -7.82 -8.94
C VAL A 23 -9.49 -8.43 -7.55
N PRO A 24 -9.62 -9.77 -7.38
CA PRO A 24 -9.38 -10.42 -6.10
C PRO A 24 -7.99 -10.11 -5.53
N ALA A 25 -7.91 -9.92 -4.22
CA ALA A 25 -6.66 -9.65 -3.54
C ALA A 25 -5.71 -10.87 -3.59
N ARG A 26 -4.42 -10.62 -3.83
CA ARG A 26 -3.39 -11.64 -3.72
C ARG A 26 -3.16 -11.98 -2.25
N LYS A 27 -3.42 -13.23 -1.88
CA LYS A 27 -3.11 -13.77 -0.55
C LYS A 27 -1.67 -14.26 -0.56
N LEU A 28 -0.83 -13.72 0.32
CA LEU A 28 0.56 -14.16 0.50
C LEU A 28 0.64 -15.07 1.72
N SER A 29 1.44 -16.14 1.64
CA SER A 29 1.86 -16.90 2.82
C SER A 29 2.87 -16.10 3.66
N LEU A 30 3.24 -16.61 4.83
CA LEU A 30 4.26 -15.97 5.68
C LEU A 30 5.61 -15.93 4.96
N GLU A 31 6.00 -17.03 4.33
CA GLU A 31 7.26 -17.17 3.58
C GLU A 31 7.30 -16.22 2.38
N GLN A 32 6.20 -16.15 1.63
CA GLN A 32 6.07 -15.20 0.52
C GLN A 32 6.10 -13.75 0.99
N SER A 33 5.55 -13.47 2.17
CA SER A 33 5.59 -12.13 2.76
C SER A 33 7.01 -11.76 3.19
N LEU A 34 7.77 -12.72 3.74
CA LEU A 34 9.19 -12.55 4.10
C LEU A 34 10.05 -12.26 2.88
N GLU A 35 9.84 -12.98 1.78
CA GLU A 35 10.55 -12.74 0.52
C GLU A 35 10.20 -11.38 -0.09
N PHE A 36 8.95 -10.93 0.07
CA PHE A 36 8.49 -9.65 -0.46
C PHE A 36 8.98 -8.42 0.34
N CYS A 37 9.26 -8.60 1.64
CA CYS A 37 9.55 -7.50 2.56
C CYS A 37 10.88 -6.80 2.22
N ARG A 38 10.87 -5.46 2.19
CA ARG A 38 12.07 -4.63 2.01
C ARG A 38 12.65 -4.16 3.33
N GLU A 39 13.84 -3.55 3.29
CA GLU A 39 14.55 -3.05 4.48
C GLU A 39 13.77 -1.99 5.29
N ASP A 40 12.94 -1.18 4.63
CA ASP A 40 12.11 -0.16 5.29
C ASP A 40 10.70 -0.67 5.65
N GLU A 41 10.46 -1.96 5.48
CA GLU A 41 9.20 -2.66 5.72
C GLU A 41 9.37 -3.72 6.83
N CYS A 42 8.27 -4.09 7.45
CA CYS A 42 8.21 -5.17 8.41
C CYS A 42 6.91 -5.95 8.26
N ILE A 43 6.95 -7.17 8.76
CA ILE A 43 5.81 -8.08 8.77
C ILE A 43 5.22 -8.09 10.17
N GLU A 44 3.95 -7.71 10.24
CA GLU A 44 3.16 -7.83 11.45
C GLU A 44 2.46 -9.18 11.45
N VAL A 45 2.82 -10.02 12.42
CA VAL A 45 2.28 -11.37 12.57
C VAL A 45 1.33 -11.39 13.76
N THR A 46 0.11 -11.86 13.51
CA THR A 46 -0.91 -12.15 14.53
C THR A 46 -1.36 -13.60 14.33
N PRO A 47 -2.03 -14.23 15.33
CA PRO A 47 -2.50 -15.60 15.17
C PRO A 47 -3.44 -15.82 13.98
N GLU A 48 -4.20 -14.79 13.59
CA GLU A 48 -5.20 -14.87 12.52
C GLU A 48 -4.70 -14.31 11.19
N THR A 49 -3.78 -13.34 11.21
CA THR A 49 -3.39 -12.58 10.02
C THR A 49 -1.91 -12.22 9.98
N VAL A 50 -1.38 -12.16 8.76
CA VAL A 50 -0.05 -11.64 8.46
C VAL A 50 -0.22 -10.41 7.56
N ARG A 51 0.43 -9.30 7.92
CA ARG A 51 0.33 -8.03 7.18
C ARG A 51 1.71 -7.44 6.95
N ILE A 52 1.90 -6.82 5.78
CA ILE A 52 3.12 -6.08 5.45
C ILE A 52 2.86 -4.60 5.70
N ARG A 53 3.78 -3.94 6.41
CA ARG A 53 3.69 -2.51 6.73
C ARG A 53 5.06 -1.87 6.68
N LYS A 54 5.10 -0.54 6.61
CA LYS A 54 6.35 0.21 6.76
C LYS A 54 6.78 0.23 8.23
N VAL A 55 8.09 0.21 8.46
CA VAL A 55 8.65 0.41 9.81
C VAL A 55 8.28 1.79 10.35
N VAL A 56 8.48 2.82 9.51
CA VAL A 56 8.02 4.19 9.79
C VAL A 56 6.69 4.42 9.09
N LEU A 57 5.63 4.59 9.87
CA LEU A 57 4.26 4.72 9.33
C LEU A 57 4.02 6.10 8.74
N ASP A 58 4.51 7.13 9.42
CA ASP A 58 4.33 8.51 8.98
C ASP A 58 5.08 8.76 7.67
N GLN A 59 4.36 9.32 6.70
CA GLN A 59 4.91 9.56 5.37
C GLN A 59 5.99 10.65 5.37
N ARG A 60 5.83 11.68 6.21
CA ARG A 60 6.80 12.80 6.28
C ARG A 60 8.08 12.32 6.92
N GLU A 61 8.00 11.56 8.01
CA GLU A 61 9.16 10.95 8.64
C GLU A 61 9.89 10.00 7.70
N ARG A 62 9.18 9.17 6.94
CA ARG A 62 9.79 8.34 5.88
C ARG A 62 10.53 9.16 4.84
N SER A 63 9.92 10.23 4.32
CA SER A 63 10.60 11.08 3.32
C SER A 63 11.87 11.73 3.88
N ARG A 64 11.88 12.11 5.16
CA ARG A 64 13.05 12.66 5.85
C ARG A 64 14.13 11.61 6.01
N ALA A 65 13.79 10.41 6.49
CA ALA A 65 14.72 9.30 6.65
C ALA A 65 15.37 8.92 5.31
N ALA A 66 14.57 8.77 4.24
CA ALA A 66 15.07 8.48 2.90
C ALA A 66 15.98 9.59 2.36
N SER A 67 15.65 10.86 2.61
CA SER A 67 16.49 11.99 2.18
C SER A 67 17.84 12.04 2.90
N ARG A 68 17.87 11.68 4.19
CA ARG A 68 19.11 11.58 4.97
C ARG A 68 20.01 10.46 4.47
N ALA A 69 19.44 9.28 4.23
CA ALA A 69 20.17 8.12 3.71
C ALA A 69 20.75 8.33 2.29
N LYS A 70 20.17 9.22 1.49
CA LYS A 70 20.69 9.58 0.16
C LYS A 70 21.90 10.53 0.23
N ASN A 71 21.98 11.33 1.28
CA ASN A 71 23.01 12.36 1.45
C ASN A 71 24.21 11.88 2.31
N SER A 72 24.12 10.68 2.89
CA SER A 72 25.21 9.95 3.54
C SER A 72 25.87 9.00 2.56
#